data_AF-A0A7C5BK31-F1
#
_entry.id   AF-A0A7C5BK31-F1
#
_cell.length_a   1.000
_cell.length_b   1.000
_cell.length_c   1.000
_cell.angle_alpha   90.00
_cell.angle_beta   90.00
_cell.angle_gamma   90.00
#
_symmetry.space_group_name_H-M   'P 1'
#
loop_
_entity.id
_entity.type
_entity.pdbx_description
1 polymer ?
#
loop_
_entity_poly.entity_id
_entity_poly.type
_entity_poly.pdbx_seq_one_letter_code
_entity_poly.pdbx_strand_id
1 'polypeptide(L)'
;MLIQYIPFMILVFIALVFVIASLALARFVGTRHPTPKKVEPYESGMVPIGTTKGRFPIRFYLVAILFILFDVEIVFLYPWAVIMMNNAASRIFLFAELAVFIAVLAVGYIYVWRRGALDWE
;
A
#
# COMPACT_ATOMS: atom_id res chain seq x y z
N MET A 1 0.27 -30.09 -2.00
CA MET A 1 0.29 -28.73 -1.41
C MET A 1 0.27 -27.63 -2.48
N LEU A 2 1.18 -27.60 -3.47
CA LEU A 2 1.20 -26.52 -4.49
C LEU A 2 -0.05 -26.45 -5.41
N ILE A 3 -0.74 -27.58 -5.62
CA ILE A 3 -1.94 -27.66 -6.44
C ILE A 3 -3.07 -26.74 -5.93
N GLN A 4 -3.10 -26.46 -4.62
CA GLN A 4 -4.09 -25.55 -4.02
C GLN A 4 -3.93 -24.09 -4.45
N TYR A 5 -2.77 -23.71 -4.99
CA TYR A 5 -2.54 -22.36 -5.53
C TYR A 5 -2.98 -22.23 -6.99
N ILE A 6 -3.27 -23.33 -7.68
CA ILE A 6 -3.70 -23.30 -9.09
C ILE A 6 -4.99 -22.47 -9.27
N PRO A 7 -6.06 -22.64 -8.46
CA PRO A 7 -7.26 -21.81 -8.55
C PRO A 7 -6.97 -20.32 -8.38
N PHE A 8 -6.07 -19.96 -7.44
CA PHE A 8 -5.65 -18.57 -7.23
C PHE A 8 -4.93 -18.00 -8.46
N MET A 9 -3.97 -18.76 -9.02
CA MET A 9 -3.25 -18.35 -10.22
C MET A 9 -4.18 -18.20 -11.44
N ILE A 10 -5.15 -19.10 -11.59
CA ILE A 10 -6.20 -18.99 -12.63
C ILE A 10 -7.02 -17.71 -12.43
N LEU A 11 -7.41 -17.39 -11.20
CA LEU A 11 -8.16 -16.18 -10.89
C LEU A 11 -7.36 -14.91 -11.26
N VAL A 12 -6.10 -14.84 -10.85
CA VAL A 12 -5.20 -13.73 -11.19
C VAL A 12 -5.05 -13.59 -12.70
N PHE A 13 -4.90 -14.72 -13.42
CA PHE A 13 -4.80 -14.73 -14.87
C PHE A 13 -6.09 -14.22 -15.54
N ILE A 14 -7.26 -14.71 -15.11
CA ILE A 14 -8.56 -14.25 -15.63
C ILE A 14 -8.74 -12.75 -15.36
N ALA A 15 -8.41 -12.26 -14.17
CA ALA A 15 -8.50 -10.84 -13.83
C ALA A 15 -7.60 -9.98 -14.73
N LEU A 16 -6.36 -10.43 -14.98
CA LEU A 16 -5.43 -9.75 -15.86
C LEU A 16 -5.94 -9.73 -17.31
N VAL A 17 -6.39 -10.89 -17.82
CA VAL A 17 -6.99 -11.01 -19.16
C VAL A 17 -8.19 -10.09 -19.29
N PHE A 18 -9.05 -10.03 -18.28
CA PHE A 18 -10.21 -9.15 -18.26
C PHE A 18 -9.80 -7.68 -18.37
N VAL A 19 -8.85 -7.21 -17.55
CA VAL A 19 -8.36 -5.82 -17.62
C VAL A 19 -7.79 -5.50 -19.01
N ILE A 20 -6.93 -6.37 -19.54
CA ILE A 20 -6.30 -6.17 -20.84
C ILE A 20 -7.34 -6.19 -21.97
N ALA A 21 -8.26 -7.16 -21.96
CA ALA A 21 -9.31 -7.28 -22.95
C ALA A 21 -10.27 -6.09 -22.92
N SER A 22 -10.66 -5.61 -21.73
CA SER A 22 -11.49 -4.42 -21.58
C SER A 22 -10.79 -3.16 -22.10
N LEU A 23 -9.51 -2.96 -21.79
CA LEU A 23 -8.73 -1.83 -22.31
C LEU A 23 -8.52 -1.92 -23.84
N ALA A 24 -8.29 -3.12 -24.36
CA ALA A 24 -8.17 -3.36 -25.80
C ALA A 24 -9.51 -3.07 -26.50
N LEU A 25 -10.62 -3.59 -25.98
CA LEU A 25 -11.96 -3.35 -26.51
C LEU A 25 -12.30 -1.86 -26.50
N ALA A 26 -12.03 -1.16 -25.39
CA ALA A 26 -12.23 0.28 -25.30
C ALA A 26 -11.37 1.06 -26.32
N ARG A 27 -10.17 0.55 -26.65
CA ARG A 27 -9.29 1.15 -27.65
C ARG A 27 -9.74 0.90 -29.09
N PHE A 28 -10.30 -0.27 -29.40
CA PHE A 28 -10.75 -0.63 -30.76
C PHE A 28 -12.18 -0.17 -31.09
N VAL A 29 -13.09 -0.21 -30.11
CA VAL A 29 -14.50 0.18 -30.29
C VAL A 29 -14.71 1.68 -30.05
N GLY A 30 -13.92 2.28 -29.16
CA GLY A 30 -14.07 3.69 -28.79
C GLY A 30 -13.72 4.65 -29.94
N THR A 31 -14.55 5.66 -30.17
CA THR A 31 -14.26 6.73 -31.13
C THR A 31 -13.09 7.58 -30.64
N ARG A 32 -12.01 7.62 -31.42
CA ARG A 32 -10.80 8.36 -31.08
C ARG A 32 -10.59 9.52 -32.04
N HIS A 33 -10.93 10.72 -31.57
CA HIS A 33 -10.64 11.98 -32.25
C HIS A 33 -9.72 12.83 -31.37
N PRO A 34 -8.42 12.48 -31.29
CA PRO A 34 -7.45 13.30 -30.57
C PRO A 34 -7.29 14.63 -31.33
N THR A 35 -7.61 15.73 -30.66
CA THR A 35 -7.31 17.08 -31.14
C THR A 35 -6.24 17.67 -30.23
N PRO A 36 -5.43 18.64 -30.68
CA PRO A 36 -4.39 19.27 -29.86
C PRO A 36 -4.93 19.72 -28.48
N LYS A 37 -6.09 20.38 -28.47
CA LYS A 37 -6.76 20.79 -27.22
C LYS A 37 -7.22 19.65 -26.30
N LYS A 38 -7.56 18.48 -26.83
CA LYS A 38 -8.00 17.31 -26.02
C LYS A 38 -6.83 16.58 -25.36
N VAL A 39 -5.62 16.76 -25.87
CA VAL A 39 -4.40 16.12 -25.34
C VAL A 39 -3.56 17.08 -24.51
N GLU A 40 -3.94 18.35 -24.42
CA GLU A 40 -3.35 19.34 -23.53
C GLU A 40 -3.67 19.01 -22.06
N PRO A 41 -2.73 19.25 -21.12
CA PRO A 41 -2.98 19.14 -19.70
C PRO A 41 -4.16 20.02 -19.25
N TYR A 42 -4.95 19.51 -18.31
CA TYR A 42 -6.08 20.24 -17.76
C TYR A 42 -5.62 21.35 -16.81
N GLU A 43 -5.95 22.61 -17.13
CA GLU A 43 -5.67 23.79 -16.31
C GLU A 43 -6.88 24.76 -16.33
N SER A 44 -8.10 24.24 -16.10
CA SER A 44 -9.34 25.05 -16.03
C SER A 44 -9.57 26.01 -17.22
N GLY A 45 -9.08 25.67 -18.41
CA GLY A 45 -9.21 26.47 -19.63
C GLY A 45 -8.08 27.49 -19.87
N MET A 46 -7.10 27.56 -18.97
CA MET A 46 -5.91 28.39 -19.09
C MET A 46 -4.75 27.60 -19.71
N VAL A 47 -3.77 28.30 -20.27
CA VAL A 47 -2.51 27.68 -20.68
C VAL A 47 -1.72 27.35 -19.42
N PRO A 48 -1.21 26.13 -19.23
CA PRO A 48 -0.38 25.80 -18.08
C PRO A 48 0.85 26.73 -17.99
N ILE A 49 1.00 27.41 -16.86
CA ILE A 49 2.12 28.32 -16.61
C ILE A 49 3.05 27.68 -15.58
N GLY A 50 4.35 27.65 -15.87
CA GLY A 50 5.38 27.15 -14.96
C GLY A 50 5.90 25.77 -15.32
N THR A 51 6.79 25.26 -14.47
CA THR A 51 7.45 23.96 -14.67
C THR A 51 6.78 22.88 -13.83
N THR A 52 6.58 21.69 -14.39
CA THR A 52 6.07 20.50 -13.67
C THR A 52 7.06 19.93 -12.64
N LYS A 53 8.30 20.44 -12.60
CA LYS A 53 9.37 19.98 -11.71
C LYS A 53 9.39 20.79 -10.42
N GLY A 54 8.43 20.53 -9.54
CA GLY A 54 8.41 21.04 -8.17
C GLY A 54 9.13 20.12 -7.18
N ARG A 55 9.47 20.64 -6.00
CA ARG A 55 9.83 19.80 -4.86
C ARG A 55 8.56 19.18 -4.30
N PHE A 56 8.53 17.85 -4.21
CA PHE A 56 7.46 17.17 -3.48
C PHE A 56 7.67 17.34 -1.97
N PRO A 57 6.59 17.57 -1.21
CA PRO A 57 6.68 17.62 0.24
C PRO A 57 7.27 16.33 0.84
N ILE A 58 8.19 16.47 1.81
CA ILE A 58 8.86 15.31 2.45
C ILE A 58 7.90 14.43 3.28
N ARG A 59 6.71 14.94 3.62
CA ARG A 59 5.67 14.20 4.35
C ARG A 59 5.31 12.86 3.72
N PHE A 60 5.29 12.75 2.38
CA PHE A 60 5.04 11.46 1.71
C PHE A 60 6.12 10.43 2.04
N TYR A 61 7.37 10.86 2.17
CA TYR A 61 8.49 10.01 2.54
C TYR A 61 8.40 9.56 4.00
N LEU A 62 8.05 10.46 4.92
CA LEU A 62 7.86 10.13 6.34
C LEU A 62 6.75 9.07 6.52
N VAL A 63 5.61 9.27 5.85
CA VAL A 63 4.49 8.31 5.87
C VAL A 63 4.92 6.96 5.26
N ALA A 64 5.64 6.96 4.14
CA ALA A 64 6.09 5.72 3.50
C ALA A 64 7.07 4.93 4.38
N ILE A 65 8.04 5.58 5.02
CA ILE A 65 8.96 4.89 5.93
C ILE A 65 8.23 4.34 7.15
N LEU A 66 7.31 5.11 7.73
CA LEU A 66 6.53 4.64 8.86
C LEU A 66 5.66 3.44 8.46
N PHE A 67 5.05 3.46 7.27
CA PHE A 67 4.29 2.35 6.73
C PHE A 67 5.15 1.09 6.56
N ILE A 68 6.35 1.21 5.99
CA ILE A 68 7.27 0.07 5.84
C ILE A 68 7.65 -0.51 7.20
N LEU A 69 7.89 0.36 8.19
CA LEU A 69 8.21 -0.08 9.54
C LEU A 69 7.05 -0.89 10.14
N PHE A 70 5.83 -0.37 10.08
CA PHE A 70 4.62 -1.09 10.54
C PHE A 70 4.35 -2.39 9.77
N ASP A 71 4.58 -2.42 8.46
CA ASP A 71 4.39 -3.62 7.65
C ASP A 71 5.34 -4.74 8.09
N VAL A 72 6.60 -4.38 8.38
CA VAL A 72 7.59 -5.31 8.95
C VAL A 72 7.17 -5.81 10.33
N GLU A 73 6.57 -4.96 11.17
CA GLU A 73 6.03 -5.40 12.47
C GLU A 73 4.97 -6.49 12.30
N ILE A 74 4.02 -6.28 11.39
CA ILE A 74 2.94 -7.25 11.12
C ILE A 74 3.51 -8.60 10.63
N VAL A 75 4.58 -8.57 9.83
CA VAL A 75 5.29 -9.79 9.42
C VAL A 75 5.79 -10.61 10.62
N PHE A 76 6.24 -9.96 11.70
CA PHE A 76 6.61 -10.66 12.94
C PHE A 76 5.40 -11.13 13.77
N LEU A 77 4.27 -10.42 13.70
CA LEU A 77 3.04 -10.80 14.40
C LEU A 77 2.40 -12.07 13.83
N TYR A 78 2.52 -12.34 12.52
CA TYR A 78 1.89 -13.51 11.89
C TYR A 78 2.38 -14.86 12.45
N PRO A 79 3.69 -15.17 12.49
CA PRO A 79 4.17 -16.41 13.10
C PRO A 79 3.77 -16.54 14.56
N TRP A 80 3.87 -15.45 15.32
CA TRP A 80 3.47 -15.42 16.72
C TRP A 80 1.99 -15.80 16.90
N ALA A 81 1.10 -15.22 16.09
CA ALA A 81 -0.34 -15.49 16.16
C ALA A 81 -0.67 -16.96 15.86
N VAL A 82 0.00 -17.54 14.85
CA VAL A 82 -0.17 -18.96 14.49
C VAL A 82 0.35 -19.88 15.60
N ILE A 83 1.51 -19.57 16.18
CA ILE A 83 2.10 -20.37 17.27
C ILE A 83 1.22 -20.32 18.52
N MET A 84 0.69 -19.14 18.88
CA MET A 84 -0.17 -18.99 20.05
C MET A 84 -1.48 -19.78 19.92
N MET A 85 -2.02 -19.92 18.70
CA MET A 85 -3.20 -20.75 18.45
C MET A 85 -2.92 -22.24 18.68
N ASN A 86 -1.72 -22.71 18.34
CA ASN A 86 -1.37 -24.14 18.36
C ASN A 86 -0.76 -24.62 19.70
N ASN A 87 -0.13 -23.74 20.48
CA ASN A 87 0.58 -24.10 21.71
C ASN A 87 -0.15 -23.61 22.97
N ALA A 88 -0.81 -24.52 23.68
CA ALA A 88 -1.56 -24.19 24.90
C ALA A 88 -0.70 -24.02 26.16
N ALA A 89 0.47 -24.67 26.23
CA ALA A 89 1.27 -24.76 27.45
C ALA A 89 2.04 -23.47 27.81
N SER A 90 2.25 -22.55 26.85
CA SER A 90 3.10 -21.35 27.01
C SER A 90 2.39 -20.02 26.68
N ARG A 91 1.05 -19.99 26.70
CA ARG A 91 0.26 -18.81 26.28
C ARG A 91 0.63 -17.52 27.02
N ILE A 92 0.86 -17.60 28.33
CA ILE A 92 1.19 -16.43 29.15
C ILE A 92 2.55 -15.86 28.75
N PHE A 93 3.54 -16.71 28.50
CA PHE A 93 4.87 -16.29 28.07
C PHE A 93 4.84 -15.66 26.68
N LEU A 94 4.19 -16.32 25.71
CA LEU A 94 4.02 -15.80 24.35
C LEU A 94 3.27 -14.45 24.36
N PHE A 95 2.24 -14.31 25.19
CA PHE A 95 1.52 -13.05 25.35
C PHE A 95 2.41 -11.94 25.93
N ALA A 96 3.22 -12.26 26.95
CA ALA A 96 4.15 -11.30 27.54
C ALA A 96 5.21 -10.82 26.53
N GLU A 97 5.75 -11.73 25.72
CA GLU A 97 6.70 -11.40 24.65
C GLU A 97 6.07 -10.44 23.62
N LEU A 98 4.84 -10.71 23.17
CA LEU A 98 4.12 -9.80 22.30
C LEU A 98 3.87 -8.45 22.96
N ALA A 99 3.43 -8.44 24.21
CA ALA A 99 3.14 -7.20 24.92
C ALA A 99 4.39 -6.31 25.01
N VAL A 100 5.56 -6.89 25.26
CA VAL A 100 6.84 -6.18 25.24
C VAL A 100 7.18 -5.70 23.83
N PHE A 101 7.03 -6.55 22.81
CA PHE A 101 7.27 -6.17 21.41
C PHE A 101 6.41 -4.98 20.99
N ILE A 102 5.10 -5.03 21.21
CA ILE A 102 4.18 -3.92 20.91
C ILE A 102 4.53 -2.69 21.74
N ALA A 103 4.88 -2.83 23.02
CA ALA A 103 5.22 -1.70 23.86
C ALA A 103 6.45 -0.93 23.35
N VAL A 104 7.51 -1.64 22.92
CA VAL A 104 8.71 -1.01 22.35
C VAL A 104 8.37 -0.22 21.08
N LEU A 105 7.52 -0.77 20.22
CA LEU A 105 7.12 -0.14 18.96
C LEU A 105 6.17 1.04 19.21
N ALA A 106 5.25 0.90 20.17
CA ALA A 106 4.37 1.98 20.61
C ALA A 106 5.16 3.20 21.10
N VAL A 107 6.31 3.00 21.76
CA VAL A 107 7.20 4.12 22.15
C VAL A 107 7.74 4.84 20.90
N GLY A 108 8.20 4.09 19.89
CA GLY A 108 8.65 4.66 18.62
C GLY A 108 7.55 5.44 17.90
N TYR A 109 6.34 4.88 17.85
CA TYR A 109 5.17 5.54 17.26
C TYR A 109 4.77 6.81 18.00
N ILE A 110 4.70 6.76 19.34
CA ILE A 110 4.41 7.94 20.17
C ILE A 110 5.46 9.02 19.95
N TYR A 111 6.74 8.66 19.84
CA TYR A 111 7.80 9.61 19.54
C TYR A 111 7.57 10.32 18.20
N VAL A 112 7.32 9.55 17.13
CA VAL A 112 7.06 10.09 15.79
C VAL A 112 5.83 10.99 15.78
N TRP A 113 4.76 10.58 16.46
CA TRP A 113 3.54 11.38 16.59
C TRP A 113 3.79 12.69 17.35
N ARG A 114 4.50 12.65 18.48
CA ARG A 114 4.87 13.85 19.25
C ARG A 114 5.79 14.80 18.49
N ARG A 115 6.52 14.30 17.49
CA ARG A 115 7.38 15.10 16.61
C ARG A 115 6.65 15.71 15.41
N GLY A 116 5.34 15.49 15.27
CA GLY A 116 4.54 16.06 14.19
C GLY A 116 4.85 15.48 12.80
N ALA A 117 5.52 14.32 12.74
CA ALA A 117 5.83 13.67 11.46
C ALA A 117 4.58 13.19 10.70
N LEU A 118 3.43 13.17 11.38
CA LEU A 118 2.12 12.80 10.86
C LEU A 118 1.19 14.00 10.66
N ASP A 119 1.66 15.23 10.88
CA ASP A 119 0.84 16.41 10.69
C ASP A 119 0.67 16.70 9.19
N TRP A 120 -0.59 16.89 8.77
CA TRP A 120 -0.98 17.09 7.38
C TRP A 120 -1.32 18.54 7.03
N GLU A 121 -1.16 19.45 7.99
CA GLU A 121 -1.35 20.90 7.82
C GLU A 121 -0.12 21.59 7.19
#